data_AF-A0A973PH85-F1
#
_entry.id   AF-A0A973PH85-F1
#
_cell.length_a   1.000
_cell.length_b   1.000
_cell.length_c   1.000
_cell.angle_alpha   90.00
_cell.angle_beta   90.00
_cell.angle_gamma   90.00
#
_symmetry.space_group_name_H-M   'P 1'
#
loop_
_entity.id
_entity.type
_entity.pdbx_description
1 polymer ?
#
loop_
_entity_poly.entity_id
_entity_poly.type
_entity_poly.pdbx_seq_one_letter_code
_entity_poly.pdbx_strand_id
1 'polypeptide(L)'
;MNAKLNVVVQTLAILVFLGLRALSLGWLAVIFIITVVGPAVLLVHLITALVAARRDRLPALASWGYGLTAFFLLLVGLLLPDFGDSNGGWVPLAVVTGIGGEMGHLDNPALVDTFSTVGMVGILGYVVALVVAWAGLLANRR
;
A
#
# COMPACT_ATOMS: atom_id res chain seq x y z
N MET A 1 4.61 -13.55 -14.68
CA MET A 1 4.16 -14.11 -13.39
C MET A 1 2.95 -15.02 -13.61
N ASN A 2 2.82 -16.12 -12.86
CA ASN A 2 1.60 -16.93 -12.83
C ASN A 2 0.47 -16.14 -12.15
N ALA A 3 -0.75 -16.16 -12.67
CA ALA A 3 -1.84 -15.38 -12.06
C ALA A 3 -2.21 -15.86 -10.65
N LYS A 4 -2.09 -17.15 -10.34
CA LYS A 4 -2.29 -17.68 -8.97
C LYS A 4 -1.27 -17.10 -8.00
N LEU A 5 0.00 -17.02 -8.43
CA LEU A 5 1.05 -16.38 -7.64
C LEU A 5 0.76 -14.89 -7.42
N ASN A 6 0.25 -14.19 -8.44
CA ASN A 6 -0.14 -12.79 -8.31
C ASN A 6 -1.20 -12.60 -7.21
N VAL A 7 -2.26 -13.40 -7.22
CA VAL A 7 -3.31 -13.34 -6.19
C VAL A 7 -2.72 -13.52 -4.80
N VAL A 8 -1.84 -14.49 -4.61
CA VAL A 8 -1.15 -14.71 -3.33
C VAL A 8 -0.33 -13.49 -2.93
N VAL A 9 0.49 -12.93 -3.85
CA VAL A 9 1.31 -11.74 -3.56
C VAL A 9 0.45 -10.55 -3.17
N GLN A 10 -0.62 -10.26 -3.91
CA GLN A 10 -1.50 -9.13 -3.58
C GLN A 10 -2.24 -9.35 -2.25
N THR A 11 -2.67 -10.58 -1.98
CA THR A 11 -3.35 -10.93 -0.73
C THR A 11 -2.40 -10.75 0.46
N LEU A 12 -1.18 -11.25 0.35
CA LEU A 12 -0.15 -11.07 1.37
C LEU A 12 0.20 -9.60 1.55
N ALA A 13 0.32 -8.81 0.48
CA ALA A 13 0.58 -7.38 0.56
C ALA A 13 -0.53 -6.64 1.31
N ILE A 14 -1.81 -6.96 1.05
CA ILE A 14 -2.95 -6.42 1.79
C ILE A 14 -2.87 -6.80 3.27
N LEU A 15 -2.63 -8.08 3.58
CA LEU A 15 -2.58 -8.55 4.97
C LEU A 15 -1.43 -7.91 5.74
N VAL A 16 -0.24 -7.79 5.13
CA VAL A 16 0.91 -7.11 5.74
C VAL A 16 0.64 -5.63 5.90
N PHE A 17 0.07 -4.95 4.90
CA PHE A 17 -0.35 -3.56 5.01
C PHE A 17 -1.32 -3.37 6.19
N LEU A 18 -2.38 -4.17 6.25
CA LEU A 18 -3.37 -4.11 7.33
C LEU A 18 -2.74 -4.41 8.68
N GLY A 19 -1.81 -5.37 8.77
CA GLY A 19 -1.06 -5.66 9.99
C GLY A 19 -0.22 -4.47 10.44
N LEU A 20 0.55 -3.86 9.53
CA LEU A 20 1.35 -2.66 9.81
C LEU A 20 0.47 -1.49 10.29
N ARG A 21 -0.73 -1.33 9.71
CA ARG A 21 -1.69 -0.29 10.12
C ARG A 21 -2.43 -0.65 11.41
N ALA A 22 -2.73 -1.91 11.68
CA ALA A 22 -3.35 -2.31 12.94
C ALA A 22 -2.42 -2.13 14.14
N LEU A 23 -1.11 -2.20 13.90
CA LEU A 23 -0.07 -1.93 14.89
C LEU A 23 0.18 -0.43 15.08
N SER A 24 -0.34 0.44 14.20
CA SER A 24 -0.22 1.89 14.37
C SER A 24 -1.20 2.39 15.43
N LEU A 25 -0.69 3.14 16.41
CA LEU A 25 -1.50 3.73 17.49
C LEU A 25 -2.32 4.95 17.03
N GLY A 26 -2.46 5.20 15.73
CA GLY A 26 -3.13 6.40 15.21
C GLY A 26 -4.43 6.11 14.47
N TRP A 27 -5.14 7.19 14.13
CA TRP A 27 -6.49 7.15 13.57
C TRP A 27 -6.55 6.70 12.13
N LEU A 28 -5.47 6.70 11.38
CA LEU A 28 -5.45 6.44 9.95
C LEU A 28 -5.87 5.00 9.65
N ALA A 29 -5.59 4.01 10.50
CA ALA A 29 -6.19 2.68 10.36
C ALA A 29 -7.72 2.71 10.55
N VAL A 30 -8.20 3.44 11.56
CA VAL A 30 -9.63 3.63 11.83
C VAL A 30 -10.31 4.39 10.68
N ILE A 31 -9.68 5.46 10.17
CA ILE A 31 -10.12 6.23 9.01
C ILE A 31 -10.08 5.34 7.76
N PHE A 32 -9.04 4.54 7.54
CA PHE A 32 -8.98 3.62 6.41
C PHE A 32 -10.07 2.55 6.45
N ILE A 33 -10.50 2.13 7.64
CA ILE A 33 -11.54 1.10 7.79
C ILE A 33 -12.94 1.72 7.69
N ILE A 34 -13.14 2.90 8.29
CA ILE A 34 -14.44 3.56 8.39
C ILE A 34 -14.75 4.42 7.15
N THR A 35 -13.74 5.00 6.49
CA THR A 35 -13.96 5.75 5.24
C THR A 35 -14.13 4.80 4.07
N VAL A 36 -15.07 5.10 3.17
CA VAL A 36 -15.32 4.30 1.95
C VAL A 36 -14.07 4.17 1.06
N VAL A 37 -13.15 5.13 1.14
CA VAL A 37 -11.95 5.20 0.30
C VAL A 37 -10.98 4.07 0.60
N GLY A 38 -10.75 3.72 1.87
CA GLY A 38 -9.79 2.68 2.24
C GLY A 38 -10.20 1.27 1.77
N PRO A 39 -11.44 0.81 2.05
CA PRO A 39 -11.95 -0.44 1.51
C PRO A 39 -12.01 -0.42 0.00
N ALA A 40 -12.35 0.72 -0.64
CA ALA A 40 -12.36 0.81 -2.10
C ALA A 40 -10.96 0.58 -2.70
N VAL A 41 -9.90 1.17 -2.12
CA VAL A 41 -8.51 0.96 -2.58
C VAL A 41 -8.09 -0.51 -2.44
N LEU A 42 -8.37 -1.14 -1.29
CA LEU A 42 -8.04 -2.54 -1.05
C LEU A 42 -8.86 -3.49 -1.95
N LEU A 43 -10.15 -3.20 -2.15
CA LEU A 43 -11.04 -3.99 -2.99
C LEU A 43 -10.67 -3.88 -4.47
N VAL A 44 -10.33 -2.70 -4.97
CA VAL A 44 -9.89 -2.54 -6.38
C VAL A 44 -8.63 -3.38 -6.63
N HIS A 45 -7.70 -3.41 -5.67
CA HIS A 45 -6.52 -4.25 -5.74
C HIS A 45 -6.84 -5.75 -5.80
N LEU A 46 -7.78 -6.20 -4.95
CA LEU A 46 -8.19 -7.60 -4.90
C LEU A 46 -9.02 -8.01 -6.13
N ILE A 47 -9.96 -7.17 -6.55
CA ILE A 47 -10.81 -7.38 -7.74
C ILE A 47 -9.93 -7.52 -8.98
N THR A 48 -8.93 -6.65 -9.13
CA THR A 48 -8.01 -6.73 -10.26
C THR A 48 -7.19 -8.01 -10.24
N ALA A 49 -6.69 -8.43 -9.08
CA ALA A 49 -5.99 -9.71 -8.95
C ALA A 49 -6.90 -10.91 -9.31
N LEU A 50 -8.16 -10.89 -8.88
CA LEU A 50 -9.15 -11.95 -9.17
C LEU A 50 -9.55 -11.98 -10.65
N VAL A 51 -9.69 -10.82 -11.31
CA VAL A 51 -9.92 -10.74 -12.75
C VAL A 51 -8.74 -11.35 -13.52
N ALA A 52 -7.52 -11.09 -13.07
CA ALA A 52 -6.29 -11.67 -13.61
C ALA A 52 -6.19 -13.18 -13.38
N ALA A 53 -6.73 -13.70 -12.26
CA ALA A 53 -6.66 -15.12 -11.87
C ALA A 53 -7.28 -16.10 -12.89
N ARG A 54 -8.14 -15.59 -13.78
CA ARG A 54 -8.75 -16.37 -14.87
C ARG A 54 -7.76 -16.73 -15.99
N ARG A 55 -6.54 -16.18 -15.97
CA ARG A 55 -5.49 -16.42 -16.96
C ARG A 55 -4.40 -17.32 -16.37
N ASP A 56 -3.84 -18.24 -17.14
CA ASP A 56 -2.72 -19.07 -16.64
C ASP A 56 -1.43 -18.26 -16.43
N ARG A 57 -1.17 -17.29 -17.32
CA ARG A 57 -0.01 -16.41 -17.26
C ARG A 57 -0.39 -14.96 -17.50
N LEU A 58 0.27 -14.07 -16.77
CA LEU A 58 0.14 -12.63 -16.94
C LEU A 58 1.14 -12.09 -17.96
N PRO A 59 0.72 -11.19 -18.86
CA PRO A 59 1.64 -10.43 -19.69
C PRO A 59 2.68 -9.67 -18.86
N ALA A 60 3.86 -9.44 -19.43
CA ALA A 60 4.97 -8.80 -18.72
C ALA A 60 4.57 -7.43 -18.12
N LEU A 61 3.89 -6.59 -18.90
CA LEU A 61 3.43 -5.27 -18.45
C LEU A 61 2.45 -5.35 -17.27
N ALA A 62 1.49 -6.28 -17.35
CA ALA A 62 0.53 -6.51 -16.26
C ALA A 62 1.25 -7.03 -15.00
N SER A 63 2.16 -7.98 -15.17
CA SER A 63 2.98 -8.54 -14.09
C SER A 63 3.78 -7.46 -13.35
N TRP A 64 4.38 -6.52 -14.09
CA TRP A 64 5.10 -5.39 -13.52
C TRP A 64 4.18 -4.43 -12.77
N GLY A 65 3.06 -4.05 -13.39
CA GLY A 65 2.07 -3.18 -12.74
C GLY A 65 1.60 -3.77 -11.40
N TYR A 66 1.28 -5.06 -11.39
CA TYR A 66 0.88 -5.75 -10.16
C TYR A 66 1.98 -5.81 -9.09
N GLY A 67 3.22 -6.12 -9.49
CA GLY A 67 4.34 -6.10 -8.54
C GLY A 67 4.54 -4.72 -7.92
N LEU A 68 4.45 -3.67 -8.75
CA LEU A 68 4.56 -2.29 -8.29
C LEU A 68 3.39 -1.88 -7.39
N THR A 69 2.16 -2.29 -7.68
CA THR A 69 1.04 -2.01 -6.78
C THR A 69 1.24 -2.64 -5.39
N ALA A 70 1.76 -3.88 -5.32
CA ALA A 70 2.06 -4.53 -4.06
C ALA A 70 3.15 -3.77 -3.29
N PHE A 71 4.22 -3.43 -3.99
CA PHE A 71 5.34 -2.66 -3.45
C PHE A 71 4.88 -1.31 -2.88
N PHE A 72 4.13 -0.53 -3.66
CA PHE A 72 3.66 0.79 -3.23
C PHE A 72 2.65 0.70 -2.10
N LEU A 73 1.77 -0.30 -2.08
CA LEU A 73 0.87 -0.53 -0.96
C LEU A 73 1.66 -0.75 0.34
N LEU A 74 2.68 -1.60 0.31
CA LEU A 74 3.55 -1.84 1.46
C LEU A 74 4.36 -0.60 1.84
N LEU A 75 4.87 0.15 0.86
CA LEU A 75 5.59 1.41 1.08
C LEU A 75 4.72 2.41 1.84
N VAL A 76 3.46 2.57 1.42
CA VAL A 76 2.48 3.43 2.12
C VAL A 76 2.21 2.89 3.53
N GLY A 77 1.98 1.58 3.66
CA GLY A 77 1.73 0.95 4.96
C GLY A 77 2.85 1.19 5.96
N LEU A 78 4.10 1.19 5.46
CA LEU A 78 5.32 1.28 6.25
C LEU A 78 5.73 2.73 6.57
N LEU A 79 5.51 3.66 5.65
CA LEU A 79 6.08 5.01 5.72
C LEU A 79 5.06 6.11 6.00
N LEU A 80 3.80 5.93 5.62
CA LEU A 80 2.82 7.00 5.77
C LEU A 80 2.53 7.23 7.27
N PRO A 81 2.81 8.42 7.81
CA PRO A 81 2.54 8.70 9.21
C PRO A 81 1.06 8.64 9.50
N ASP A 82 0.76 8.11 10.67
CA ASP A 82 -0.57 8.13 11.23
C ASP A 82 -0.90 9.51 11.82
N PHE A 83 -2.15 9.96 11.66
CA PHE A 83 -2.62 11.23 12.21
C PHE A 83 -3.14 10.99 13.63
N GLY A 84 -2.53 11.63 14.62
CA GLY A 84 -2.97 11.62 16.03
C GLY A 84 -3.07 13.05 16.57
N ASP A 85 -3.94 13.25 17.57
CA ASP A 85 -4.24 14.56 18.19
C ASP A 85 -3.05 15.25 18.89
N SER A 86 -1.87 14.63 18.92
CA SER A 86 -0.68 15.14 19.61
C SER A 86 0.48 15.33 18.62
N ASN A 87 0.64 16.54 18.07
CA ASN A 87 1.84 17.19 17.49
C ASN A 87 2.94 16.36 16.77
N GLY A 88 2.67 15.13 16.34
CA GLY A 88 3.64 14.19 15.79
C GLY A 88 2.97 13.05 15.05
N GLY A 89 3.73 12.36 14.20
CA GLY A 89 3.25 11.29 13.34
C GLY A 89 3.81 9.94 13.79
N TRP A 90 2.93 8.96 14.04
CA TRP A 90 3.40 7.59 14.27
C TRP A 90 3.73 6.92 12.94
N VAL A 91 4.94 6.41 12.77
CA VAL A 91 5.37 5.75 11.52
C VAL A 91 5.83 4.31 11.82
N PRO A 92 5.26 3.28 11.18
CA PRO A 92 5.64 1.90 11.50
C PRO A 92 7.12 1.60 11.20
N LEU A 93 7.71 2.19 10.15
CA LEU A 93 9.15 2.04 9.93
C LEU A 93 9.99 2.60 11.08
N ALA A 94 9.56 3.73 11.63
CA ALA A 94 10.25 4.42 12.72
C ALA A 94 10.31 3.52 13.97
N VAL A 95 9.24 2.78 14.25
CA VAL A 95 9.21 1.74 15.30
C VAL A 95 10.22 0.63 15.04
N VAL A 96 10.22 0.06 13.82
CA VAL A 96 11.08 -1.08 13.49
C VAL A 96 12.56 -0.69 13.48
N THR A 97 12.87 0.53 13.07
CA THR A 97 14.24 1.03 12.95
C THR A 97 14.75 1.75 14.20
N GLY A 98 13.90 1.96 15.21
CA GLY A 98 14.23 2.76 16.39
C GLY A 98 14.50 4.23 16.08
N ILE A 99 13.99 4.74 14.95
CA ILE A 99 14.09 6.14 14.56
C ILE A 99 12.92 6.88 15.22
N GLY A 100 13.17 8.02 15.88
CA GLY A 100 12.13 8.78 16.58
C GLY A 100 12.15 8.59 18.10
N GLY A 101 11.15 9.17 18.78
CA GLY A 101 10.95 9.05 20.22
C GLY A 101 10.42 7.68 20.65
N GLU A 102 9.90 7.59 21.86
CA GLU A 102 9.35 6.34 22.38
C GLU A 102 8.25 5.79 21.44
N MET A 103 8.32 4.49 21.16
CA MET A 103 7.33 3.75 20.36
C MET A 103 7.15 4.24 18.91
N GLY A 104 8.19 4.80 18.28
CA GLY A 104 8.19 5.20 16.86
C GLY A 104 7.33 6.44 16.56
N HIS A 105 7.08 7.25 17.58
CA HIS A 105 6.53 8.58 17.42
C HIS A 105 7.61 9.53 16.87
N LEU A 106 7.29 10.26 15.80
CA LEU A 106 8.19 11.25 15.23
C LEU A 106 7.86 12.64 15.77
N ASP A 107 8.71 13.14 16.66
CA ASP A 107 8.62 14.50 17.22
C ASP A 107 9.24 15.57 16.32
N ASN A 108 10.09 15.16 15.37
CA ASN A 108 10.77 16.07 14.45
C ASN A 108 9.87 16.36 13.23
N PRO A 109 9.40 17.60 13.03
CA PRO A 109 8.51 17.95 11.93
C PRO A 109 9.11 17.67 10.55
N ALA A 110 10.43 17.84 10.38
CA ALA A 110 11.09 17.58 9.10
C ALA A 110 11.09 16.08 8.73
N LEU A 111 11.19 15.20 9.73
CA LEU A 111 11.07 13.76 9.51
C LEU A 111 9.63 13.40 9.17
N VAL A 112 8.65 13.92 9.92
CA VAL A 112 7.21 13.71 9.63
C VAL A 112 6.88 14.13 8.19
N ASP A 113 7.38 15.29 7.75
CA ASP A 113 7.15 15.79 6.39
C ASP A 113 7.81 14.91 5.32
N THR A 114 9.02 14.42 5.58
CA THR A 114 9.72 13.48 4.69
C THR A 114 8.93 12.18 4.55
N PHE A 115 8.54 11.56 5.67
CA PHE A 115 7.76 10.32 5.67
C PHE A 115 6.38 10.52 5.03
N SER A 116 5.72 11.64 5.28
CA SER A 116 4.46 12.03 4.63
C SER A 116 4.61 12.14 3.12
N THR A 117 5.65 12.84 2.67
CA THR A 117 5.94 13.03 1.24
C THR A 117 6.21 11.70 0.55
N VAL A 118 7.04 10.84 1.14
CA VAL A 118 7.33 9.51 0.57
C VAL A 118 6.09 8.62 0.59
N GLY A 119 5.28 8.69 1.65
CA GLY A 119 3.98 8.00 1.71
C GLY A 119 3.02 8.46 0.61
N MET A 120 2.94 9.76 0.34
CA MET A 120 2.13 10.32 -0.75
C MET A 120 2.65 9.88 -2.13
N VAL A 121 3.97 9.86 -2.34
CA VAL A 121 4.58 9.28 -3.55
C VAL A 121 4.20 7.80 -3.68
N GLY A 122 4.15 7.07 -2.57
CA GLY A 122 3.66 5.69 -2.53
C GLY A 122 2.22 5.57 -3.03
N ILE A 123 1.31 6.44 -2.59
CA ILE A 123 -0.09 6.46 -3.05
C ILE A 123 -0.17 6.73 -4.56
N LEU A 124 0.55 7.75 -5.04
CA LEU A 124 0.58 8.08 -6.47
C LEU A 124 1.16 6.94 -7.30
N GLY A 125 2.26 6.35 -6.84
CA GLY A 125 2.90 5.18 -7.45
C GLY A 125 1.95 4.00 -7.52
N TYR A 126 1.19 3.73 -6.46
CA TYR A 126 0.15 2.70 -6.44
C TYR A 126 -0.90 2.93 -7.54
N VAL A 127 -1.42 4.15 -7.66
CA VAL A 127 -2.44 4.48 -8.67
C VAL A 127 -1.90 4.31 -10.09
N VAL A 128 -0.68 4.81 -10.36
CA VAL A 128 -0.04 4.66 -11.68
C VAL A 128 0.22 3.18 -11.99
N ALA A 129 0.74 2.42 -11.04
CA ALA A 129 1.01 1.00 -11.20
C ALA A 129 -0.26 0.19 -11.48
N LEU A 130 -1.37 0.56 -10.84
CA LEU A 130 -2.68 -0.05 -11.07
C LEU A 130 -3.17 0.20 -12.49
N VAL A 131 -3.03 1.44 -12.99
CA VAL A 131 -3.37 1.78 -14.38
C VAL A 131 -2.51 0.99 -15.36
N VAL A 132 -1.20 0.86 -15.10
CA VAL A 132 -0.29 0.05 -15.92
C VAL A 132 -0.70 -1.43 -15.92
N ALA A 133 -1.07 -1.98 -14.76
CA ALA A 133 -1.54 -3.36 -14.64
C ALA A 133 -2.78 -3.60 -15.51
N TRP A 134 -3.76 -2.68 -15.44
CA TRP A 134 -4.97 -2.72 -16.25
C TRP A 134 -4.70 -2.58 -17.75
N ALA A 135 -3.88 -1.60 -18.14
CA ALA A 135 -3.49 -1.39 -19.54
C ALA A 135 -2.82 -2.65 -20.10
N GLY A 136 -1.92 -3.28 -19.34
CA GLY A 136 -1.29 -4.54 -19.71
C GLY A 136 -2.28 -5.70 -19.86
N LEU A 137 -3.32 -5.77 -19.02
CA LEU A 137 -4.37 -6.78 -19.17
C LEU A 137 -5.24 -6.54 -20.41
N LEU A 138 -5.58 -5.28 -20.70
CA LEU A 138 -6.45 -4.87 -21.82
C LEU A 138 -5.75 -5.01 -23.17
N ALA A 139 -4.47 -4.63 -23.26
CA ALA A 139 -3.69 -4.73 -24.50
C ALA A 139 -3.56 -6.18 -24.99
N ASN A 140 -3.56 -7.15 -24.07
CA ASN A 140 -3.47 -8.59 -24.37
C ASN A 140 -4.84 -9.29 -24.36
N ARG A 141 -5.94 -8.56 -24.61
CA ARG A 141 -7.27 -9.15 -24.89
C ARG A 141 -7.54 -9.34 -26.38
N ARG A 142 -6.69 -8.79 -27.24
CA ARG A 142 -6.70 -8.99 -28.69
C ARG A 142 -5.77 -10.15 -29.03
#